data_AF-A0A925IST6-F1
#
_entry.id   AF-A0A925IST6-F1
#
_cell.length_a   1.000
_cell.length_b   1.000
_cell.length_c   1.000
_cell.angle_alpha   90.00
_cell.angle_beta   90.00
_cell.angle_gamma   90.00
#
_symmetry.space_group_name_H-M   'P 1'
#
loop_
_entity.id
_entity.type
_entity.pdbx_description
1 polymer ?
#
loop_
_entity_poly.entity_id
_entity_poly.type
_entity_poly.pdbx_seq_one_letter_code
_entity_poly.pdbx_strand_id
1 'polypeptide(L)'
;MQAVLCGYYGFANGGDEALLATLLQMLPSNVEPVILTKDPLTARYGVPCCDRWNLVAVSQAIARADAFIWGGGSLLQDVTGPSSLLYYGGLMALAQTLGKRTIAWAQGIGPLKSAWSQTLTRRILQKCTAISVRDQGSAKMLGDWGIPFEMTCDPVWGLQATPYAIEGPAPR
;
A
#
# COMPACT_ATOMS: atom_id res chain seq x y z
N MET A 1 12.50 -2.38 14.16
CA MET A 1 12.53 -2.75 12.72
C MET A 1 11.87 -1.63 11.95
N GLN A 2 12.48 -1.11 10.89
CA GLN A 2 11.90 0.00 10.13
C GLN A 2 11.14 -0.51 8.90
N ALA A 3 9.92 -0.01 8.67
CA ALA A 3 9.10 -0.37 7.52
C ALA A 3 8.67 0.87 6.73
N VAL A 4 8.93 0.89 5.43
CA VAL A 4 8.41 1.94 4.54
C VAL A 4 7.00 1.56 4.08
N LEU A 5 6.06 2.46 4.29
CA LEU A 5 4.67 2.31 3.89
C LEU A 5 4.43 3.09 2.60
N CYS A 6 3.96 2.40 1.56
CA CYS A 6 3.72 2.97 0.25
C CYS A 6 2.26 2.78 -0.14
N GLY A 7 1.59 3.88 -0.49
CA GLY A 7 0.21 3.90 -0.92
C GLY A 7 -0.17 5.26 -1.49
N TYR A 8 -1.45 5.51 -1.73
CA TYR A 8 -1.95 6.78 -2.25
C TYR A 8 -2.25 7.78 -1.12
N TYR A 9 -1.25 8.06 -0.29
CA TYR A 9 -1.38 8.89 0.92
C TYR A 9 -1.07 10.36 0.68
N GLY A 10 -1.74 11.25 1.42
CA GLY A 10 -1.57 12.70 1.31
C GLY A 10 -2.24 13.29 0.07
N PHE A 11 -3.23 12.60 -0.51
CA PHE A 11 -4.05 13.10 -1.62
C PHE A 11 -5.46 13.52 -1.18
N ALA A 12 -5.72 13.58 0.13
CA ALA A 12 -7.05 13.82 0.70
C ALA A 12 -8.12 12.81 0.23
N ASN A 13 -7.72 11.58 -0.11
CA ASN A 13 -8.65 10.49 -0.38
C ASN A 13 -9.01 9.80 0.94
N GLY A 14 -10.27 9.95 1.38
CA GLY A 14 -10.72 9.38 2.65
C GLY A 14 -10.54 7.87 2.78
N GLY A 15 -10.65 7.12 1.68
CA GLY A 15 -10.45 5.67 1.67
C GLY A 15 -8.98 5.29 1.89
N ASP A 16 -8.06 5.90 1.14
CA ASP A 16 -6.63 5.61 1.30
C ASP A 16 -6.06 6.13 2.63
N GLU A 17 -6.56 7.25 3.13
CA GLU A 17 -6.23 7.75 4.47
C GLU A 17 -6.74 6.81 5.57
N ALA A 18 -7.93 6.22 5.40
CA ALA A 18 -8.46 5.22 6.32
C ALA A 18 -7.65 3.92 6.26
N LEU A 19 -7.21 3.49 5.08
CA LEU A 19 -6.29 2.35 4.91
C LEU A 19 -4.95 2.60 5.59
N LEU A 20 -4.38 3.80 5.46
CA LEU A 20 -3.16 4.19 6.17
C LEU A 20 -3.35 4.12 7.68
N ALA A 21 -4.43 4.72 8.20
CA ALA A 21 -4.73 4.69 9.62
C ALA A 21 -4.88 3.26 10.15
N THR A 22 -5.58 2.41 9.40
CA THR A 22 -5.74 0.98 9.73
C THR A 22 -4.39 0.27 9.76
N LEU A 23 -3.56 0.47 8.72
CA LEU A 23 -2.25 -0.15 8.65
C LEU A 23 -1.39 0.24 9.84
N LEU A 24 -1.35 1.52 10.20
CA LEU A 24 -0.62 2.02 11.36
C LEU A 24 -1.11 1.39 12.68
N GLN A 25 -2.42 1.19 12.85
CA GLN A 25 -2.99 0.54 14.03
C GLN A 25 -2.66 -0.97 14.10
N MET A 26 -2.54 -1.62 12.94
CA MET A 26 -2.25 -3.06 12.85
C MET A 26 -0.76 -3.39 12.90
N LEU A 27 0.11 -2.39 12.75
CA LEU A 27 1.55 -2.62 12.84
C LEU A 27 1.93 -3.08 14.26
N PRO A 28 2.80 -4.11 14.37
CA PRO A 28 3.37 -4.49 15.66
C PRO A 28 4.12 -3.32 16.30
N SER A 29 4.11 -3.24 17.63
CA SER A 29 4.72 -2.13 18.39
C SER A 29 6.23 -1.97 18.20
N ASN A 30 6.92 -3.00 17.71
CA ASN A 30 8.36 -2.99 17.41
C ASN A 30 8.69 -2.58 15.95
N VAL A 31 7.67 -2.25 15.16
CA VAL A 31 7.82 -1.73 13.80
C VAL A 31 7.71 -0.20 13.81
N GLU A 32 8.73 0.46 13.27
CA GLU A 32 8.77 1.91 13.10
C GLU A 32 8.42 2.25 11.64
N PRO A 33 7.22 2.80 11.37
CA PRO A 33 6.82 3.13 10.02
C PRO A 33 7.47 4.42 9.50
N VAL A 34 7.69 4.46 8.18
CA VAL A 34 8.00 5.68 7.42
C VAL A 34 7.04 5.76 6.26
N ILE A 35 6.25 6.83 6.18
CA ILE A 35 5.16 6.94 5.20
C ILE A 35 5.64 7.67 3.95
N LEU A 36 5.47 7.06 2.78
CA LEU A 36 5.60 7.77 1.50
C LEU A 36 4.30 8.51 1.22
N THR A 37 4.36 9.85 1.23
CA THR A 37 3.17 10.71 1.12
C THR A 37 3.43 11.88 0.19
N LYS A 38 2.36 12.43 -0.40
CA LYS A 38 2.43 13.70 -1.14
C LYS A 38 2.50 14.88 -0.17
N ASP A 39 1.50 15.01 0.69
CA ASP A 39 1.44 16.05 1.71
C ASP A 39 1.88 15.47 3.07
N PRO A 40 2.66 16.20 3.89
CA PRO A 40 3.22 15.67 5.12
C PRO A 40 2.12 15.35 6.16
N LEU A 41 2.07 14.09 6.59
CA LEU A 41 1.08 13.59 7.57
C LEU A 41 1.68 13.42 8.98
N THR A 42 2.94 13.84 9.19
CA THR A 42 3.66 13.68 10.45
C THR A 42 2.92 14.30 11.63
N ALA A 43 2.35 15.49 11.47
CA ALA A 43 1.59 16.16 12.54
C ALA A 43 0.31 15.40 12.94
N ARG A 44 -0.26 14.62 12.00
CA ARG A 44 -1.50 13.87 12.21
C ARG A 44 -1.25 12.52 12.90
N TYR A 45 -0.22 11.79 12.46
CA TYR A 45 0.02 10.42 12.92
C TYR A 45 1.22 10.30 13.88
N GLY A 46 2.03 11.34 14.05
CA GLY A 46 3.27 11.28 14.85
C GLY A 46 4.35 10.41 14.21
N VAL A 47 4.23 10.09 12.91
CA VAL A 47 5.08 9.14 12.18
C VAL A 47 5.92 9.88 11.14
N PRO A 48 7.21 9.53 10.96
CA PRO A 48 8.04 10.12 9.90
C PRO A 48 7.41 9.97 8.51
N CYS A 49 7.41 11.08 7.77
CA CYS A 49 6.94 11.12 6.39
C CYS A 49 8.10 11.44 5.44
N CYS A 50 8.10 10.79 4.28
CA CYS A 50 9.00 11.07 3.17
C CYS A 50 8.16 11.55 1.98
N ASP A 51 8.56 12.66 1.37
CA ASP A 51 7.95 13.11 0.11
C ASP A 51 8.16 12.03 -0.95
N ARG A 52 7.03 11.51 -1.44
CA ARG A 52 6.98 10.43 -2.42
C ARG A 52 7.53 10.82 -3.79
N TRP A 53 7.62 12.11 -4.09
CA TRP A 53 8.14 12.64 -5.36
C TRP A 53 9.65 12.87 -5.31
N ASN A 54 10.23 12.97 -4.12
CA ASN A 54 11.67 13.01 -3.95
C ASN A 54 12.26 11.61 -4.04
N LEU A 55 12.51 11.13 -5.26
CA LEU A 55 13.01 9.77 -5.52
C LEU A 55 14.34 9.47 -4.82
N VAL A 56 15.19 10.47 -4.60
CA VAL A 56 16.44 10.31 -3.84
C VAL A 56 16.11 10.01 -2.37
N ALA A 57 15.25 10.80 -1.75
CA ALA A 57 14.83 10.57 -0.36
C ALA A 57 14.10 9.23 -0.21
N VAL A 58 13.21 8.89 -1.15
CA VAL A 58 12.50 7.61 -1.17
C VAL A 58 13.48 6.43 -1.26
N SER A 59 14.45 6.48 -2.18
CA SER A 59 15.42 5.39 -2.32
C SER A 59 16.30 5.24 -1.08
N GLN A 60 16.68 6.34 -0.43
CA GLN A 60 17.40 6.31 0.86
C GLN A 60 16.54 5.74 1.99
N ALA A 61 15.26 6.10 2.07
CA ALA A 61 14.33 5.55 3.04
C ALA A 61 14.18 4.04 2.86
N ILE A 62 13.97 3.57 1.62
CA ILE A 62 13.89 2.14 1.30
C ILE A 62 15.21 1.42 1.65
N ALA A 63 16.36 2.02 1.32
CA ALA A 63 17.67 1.42 1.60
C ALA A 63 17.94 1.24 3.11
N ARG A 64 17.45 2.16 3.95
CA ARG A 64 17.57 2.10 5.41
C ARG A 64 16.55 1.17 6.08
N ALA A 65 15.40 0.95 5.44
CA ALA A 65 14.34 0.12 5.98
C ALA A 65 14.68 -1.38 5.93
N ASP A 66 13.96 -2.15 6.73
CA ASP A 66 13.99 -3.62 6.74
C ASP A 66 12.87 -4.21 5.86
N ALA A 67 11.74 -3.49 5.77
CA ALA A 67 10.58 -3.88 4.97
C ALA A 67 9.99 -2.73 4.15
N PHE A 68 9.32 -3.10 3.07
CA PHE A 68 8.53 -2.23 2.21
C PHE A 68 7.13 -2.83 2.05
N ILE A 69 6.11 -2.05 2.41
CA ILE A 69 4.71 -2.50 2.47
C ILE A 69 3.88 -1.65 1.53
N TRP A 70 3.18 -2.27 0.59
CA TRP A 70 2.06 -1.63 -0.09
C TRP A 70 0.82 -1.69 0.81
N GLY A 71 0.36 -0.54 1.27
CA GLY A 71 -0.65 -0.46 2.31
C GLY A 71 -2.09 -0.45 1.82
N GLY A 72 -2.49 -1.51 1.12
CA GLY A 72 -3.85 -1.69 0.61
C GLY A 72 -4.16 -0.84 -0.64
N GLY A 73 -5.44 -0.84 -1.02
CA GLY A 73 -5.94 -0.05 -2.14
C GLY A 73 -5.80 -0.78 -3.49
N SER A 74 -6.06 -0.05 -4.57
CA SER A 74 -5.96 -0.57 -5.95
C SER A 74 -4.79 0.10 -6.68
N LEU A 75 -3.57 -0.12 -6.17
CA LEU A 75 -2.36 0.55 -6.67
C LEU A 75 -1.93 0.03 -8.06
N LEU A 76 -2.29 -1.22 -8.37
CA LEU A 76 -1.92 -1.93 -9.59
C LEU A 76 -3.10 -1.98 -10.57
N GLN A 77 -3.34 -0.88 -11.27
CA GLN A 77 -4.35 -0.80 -12.35
C GLN A 77 -3.79 -0.03 -13.54
N ASP A 78 -4.22 -0.37 -14.75
CA ASP A 78 -3.81 0.32 -15.98
C ASP A 78 -4.94 1.12 -16.65
N VAL A 79 -6.06 1.34 -15.93
CA VAL A 79 -7.22 2.09 -16.42
C VAL A 79 -6.90 3.56 -16.69
N THR A 80 -6.10 4.19 -15.83
CA THR A 80 -5.70 5.60 -15.93
C THR A 80 -4.36 5.79 -16.67
N GLY A 81 -3.81 4.73 -17.26
CA GLY A 81 -2.52 4.73 -17.94
C GLY A 81 -1.38 4.03 -17.17
N PRO A 82 -0.20 3.85 -17.81
CA PRO A 82 0.91 3.05 -17.26
C PRO A 82 1.63 3.69 -16.08
N SER A 83 1.49 5.01 -15.89
CA SER A 83 2.34 5.79 -14.98
C SER A 83 2.24 5.35 -13.53
N SER A 84 1.04 5.07 -13.03
CA SER A 84 0.83 4.60 -11.64
C SER A 84 1.47 3.22 -11.44
N LEU A 85 1.27 2.31 -12.38
CA LEU A 85 1.87 0.97 -12.34
C LEU A 85 3.40 1.04 -12.37
N LEU A 86 3.98 1.87 -13.24
CA LEU A 86 5.43 2.06 -13.31
C LEU A 86 5.98 2.69 -12.03
N TYR A 87 5.29 3.68 -11.46
CA TYR A 87 5.70 4.31 -10.22
C TYR A 87 5.70 3.31 -9.05
N TYR A 88 4.55 2.72 -8.72
CA TYR A 88 4.44 1.81 -7.58
C TYR A 88 5.25 0.54 -7.80
N GLY A 89 5.16 -0.03 -9.01
CA GLY A 89 5.92 -1.21 -9.39
C GLY A 89 7.43 -0.98 -9.36
N GLY A 90 7.89 0.20 -9.76
CA GLY A 90 9.29 0.61 -9.69
C GLY A 90 9.80 0.70 -8.25
N LEU A 91 9.02 1.29 -7.34
CA LEU A 91 9.38 1.34 -5.92
C LEU A 91 9.46 -0.04 -5.28
N MET A 92 8.51 -0.92 -5.59
CA MET A 92 8.52 -2.30 -5.11
C MET A 92 9.72 -3.07 -5.68
N ALA A 93 9.99 -2.95 -6.98
CA ALA A 93 11.16 -3.57 -7.62
C ALA A 93 12.49 -3.07 -7.04
N LEU A 94 12.58 -1.78 -6.69
CA LEU A 94 13.74 -1.21 -5.99
C LEU A 94 13.92 -1.86 -4.61
N ALA A 95 12.85 -1.94 -3.80
CA ALA A 95 12.89 -2.60 -2.50
C ALA A 95 13.31 -4.08 -2.60
N GLN A 96 12.79 -4.80 -3.60
CA GLN A 96 13.17 -6.20 -3.88
C GLN A 96 14.65 -6.32 -4.26
N THR A 97 15.15 -5.41 -5.10
CA THR A 97 16.57 -5.40 -5.53
C THR A 97 17.52 -5.12 -4.37
N LEU A 98 17.08 -4.30 -3.42
CA LEU A 98 17.81 -4.00 -2.18
C LEU A 98 17.64 -5.09 -1.09
N GLY A 99 17.00 -6.23 -1.43
CA GLY A 99 16.82 -7.37 -0.52
C GLY A 99 15.85 -7.11 0.64
N LYS A 100 14.95 -6.14 0.51
CA LYS A 100 13.99 -5.79 1.57
C LYS A 100 12.84 -6.79 1.61
N ARG A 101 12.27 -7.01 2.81
CA ARG A 101 11.02 -7.78 2.93
C ARG A 101 9.90 -6.99 2.29
N THR A 102 9.28 -7.56 1.26
CA THR A 102 8.33 -6.85 0.41
C THR A 102 6.95 -7.46 0.58
N ILE A 103 5.99 -6.63 0.99
CA ILE A 103 4.65 -7.10 1.37
C ILE A 103 3.62 -6.34 0.53
N ALA A 104 2.81 -7.07 -0.21
CA ALA A 104 1.62 -6.54 -0.85
C ALA A 104 0.43 -6.80 0.06
N TRP A 105 0.05 -5.83 0.90
CA TRP A 105 -1.00 -6.01 1.90
C TRP A 105 -2.36 -5.60 1.33
N ALA A 106 -3.32 -6.54 1.40
CA ALA A 106 -4.73 -6.42 1.02
C ALA A 106 -4.97 -5.66 -0.29
N GLN A 107 -4.18 -5.98 -1.31
CA GLN A 107 -4.21 -5.28 -2.59
C GLN A 107 -5.44 -5.68 -3.40
N GLY A 108 -6.07 -4.69 -4.04
CA GLY A 108 -6.87 -4.88 -5.24
C GLY A 108 -5.96 -4.82 -6.47
N ILE A 109 -5.97 -5.88 -7.28
CA ILE A 109 -5.15 -6.04 -8.47
C ILE A 109 -6.04 -5.94 -9.70
N GLY A 110 -5.79 -4.91 -10.50
CA GLY A 110 -6.42 -4.70 -11.79
C GLY A 110 -7.63 -3.74 -11.77
N PRO A 111 -8.36 -3.68 -12.90
CA PRO A 111 -8.13 -4.47 -14.11
C PRO A 111 -6.79 -4.12 -14.79
N LEU A 112 -6.14 -5.13 -15.37
CA LEU A 112 -4.91 -5.01 -16.16
C LEU A 112 -5.20 -5.42 -17.59
N LYS A 113 -5.49 -4.45 -18.47
CA LYS A 113 -5.89 -4.69 -19.85
C LYS A 113 -4.72 -5.08 -20.76
N SER A 114 -3.52 -4.58 -20.45
CA SER A 114 -2.35 -4.74 -21.32
C SER A 114 -1.51 -5.97 -20.98
N ALA A 115 -1.01 -6.71 -21.98
CA ALA A 115 -0.14 -7.87 -21.73
C ALA A 115 1.17 -7.49 -20.99
N TRP A 116 1.73 -6.31 -21.28
CA TRP A 116 2.93 -5.82 -20.60
C TRP A 116 2.65 -5.49 -19.12
N SER A 117 1.47 -4.93 -18.79
CA SER A 117 1.12 -4.54 -17.42
C SER A 117 0.89 -5.78 -16.55
N GLN A 118 0.24 -6.80 -17.12
CA GLN A 118 0.12 -8.13 -16.50
C GLN A 118 1.48 -8.77 -16.26
N THR A 119 2.37 -8.75 -17.26
CA THR A 119 3.72 -9.36 -17.14
C THR A 119 4.56 -8.66 -16.08
N LEU A 120 4.55 -7.33 -16.04
CA LEU A 120 5.26 -6.54 -15.03
C LEU A 120 4.71 -6.81 -13.64
N THR A 121 3.39 -6.72 -13.47
CA THR A 121 2.72 -6.95 -12.19
C THR A 121 3.00 -8.36 -11.67
N ARG A 122 2.88 -9.38 -12.53
CA ARG A 122 3.20 -10.77 -12.20
C ARG A 122 4.63 -10.92 -11.69
N ARG A 123 5.62 -10.36 -12.39
CA ARG A 123 7.04 -10.44 -11.99
C ARG A 123 7.33 -9.78 -10.65
N ILE A 124 6.69 -8.64 -10.40
CA ILE A 124 6.85 -7.92 -9.13
C ILE A 124 6.22 -8.73 -8.00
N LEU A 125 4.98 -9.19 -8.16
CA LEU A 125 4.27 -9.93 -7.13
C LEU A 125 4.93 -11.27 -6.82
N GLN A 126 5.45 -11.99 -7.83
CA GLN A 126 6.19 -13.25 -7.62
C GLN A 126 7.41 -13.13 -6.69
N LYS A 127 7.98 -11.92 -6.55
CA LYS A 127 9.13 -11.65 -5.69
C LYS A 127 8.74 -11.13 -4.31
N CYS A 128 7.47 -10.84 -4.07
CA CYS A 128 7.01 -10.39 -2.76
C CYS A 128 7.19 -11.50 -1.73
N THR A 129 7.60 -11.12 -0.53
CA THR A 129 7.72 -12.01 0.62
C THR A 129 6.35 -12.50 1.09
N ALA A 130 5.33 -11.64 1.05
CA ALA A 130 3.96 -11.98 1.38
C ALA A 130 2.99 -11.14 0.54
N ILE A 131 1.84 -11.73 0.23
CA ILE A 131 0.80 -11.10 -0.57
C ILE A 131 -0.54 -11.45 0.07
N SER A 132 -1.36 -10.43 0.30
CA SER A 132 -2.78 -10.60 0.60
C SER A 132 -3.64 -9.74 -0.32
N VAL A 133 -4.83 -10.24 -0.63
CA VAL A 133 -5.79 -9.62 -1.54
C VAL A 133 -7.16 -9.52 -0.90
N ARG A 134 -7.89 -8.46 -1.23
CA ARG A 134 -9.17 -8.12 -0.58
C ARG A 134 -10.43 -8.53 -1.35
N ASP A 135 -10.27 -8.99 -2.60
CA ASP A 135 -11.38 -9.30 -3.50
C ASP A 135 -11.13 -10.53 -4.38
N GLN A 136 -12.21 -11.20 -4.79
CA GLN A 136 -12.13 -12.42 -5.61
C GLN A 136 -11.51 -12.19 -6.98
N GLY A 137 -11.61 -11.00 -7.57
CA GLY A 137 -11.02 -10.71 -8.88
C GLY A 137 -9.49 -10.77 -8.81
N SER A 138 -8.93 -10.11 -7.80
CA SER A 138 -7.51 -10.15 -7.46
C SER A 138 -7.04 -11.57 -7.13
N ALA A 139 -7.80 -12.29 -6.29
CA ALA A 139 -7.50 -13.68 -5.93
C ALA A 139 -7.48 -14.61 -7.15
N LYS A 140 -8.47 -14.47 -8.05
CA LYS A 140 -8.51 -15.23 -9.29
C LYS A 140 -7.28 -14.94 -10.15
N MET A 141 -6.92 -13.68 -10.33
CA MET A 141 -5.77 -13.29 -11.15
C MET A 141 -4.45 -13.87 -10.62
N LEU A 142 -4.23 -13.83 -9.30
CA LEU A 142 -3.05 -14.46 -8.68
C LEU A 142 -3.08 -15.98 -8.78
N GLY A 143 -4.24 -16.59 -8.62
CA GLY A 143 -4.45 -18.02 -8.81
C GLY A 143 -4.11 -18.47 -10.23
N ASP A 144 -4.56 -17.74 -11.24
CA ASP A 144 -4.25 -18.00 -12.65
C ASP A 144 -2.73 -17.87 -12.93
N TRP A 145 -2.00 -17.04 -12.17
CA TRP A 145 -0.55 -16.90 -12.27
C TRP A 145 0.27 -17.87 -11.42
N GLY A 146 -0.40 -18.67 -10.57
CA GLY A 146 0.22 -19.60 -9.64
C GLY A 146 1.00 -18.91 -8.51
N ILE A 147 0.61 -17.69 -8.14
CA ILE A 147 1.26 -16.92 -7.07
C ILE A 147 0.52 -17.22 -5.75
N PRO A 148 1.21 -17.62 -4.67
CA PRO A 148 0.56 -17.82 -3.37
C PRO A 148 0.10 -16.48 -2.79
N PHE A 149 -1.10 -16.46 -2.22
CA PHE A 149 -1.67 -15.29 -1.58
C PHE A 149 -2.58 -15.69 -0.42
N GLU A 150 -2.83 -14.74 0.47
CA GLU A 150 -3.85 -14.83 1.51
C GLU A 150 -5.09 -14.00 1.12
N MET A 151 -6.27 -14.61 1.20
CA MET A 151 -7.52 -13.90 1.02
C MET A 151 -7.91 -13.21 2.32
N THR A 152 -8.16 -11.90 2.28
CA THR A 152 -8.58 -11.10 3.43
C THR A 152 -9.83 -10.28 3.09
N CYS A 153 -10.48 -9.71 4.10
CA CYS A 153 -11.41 -8.60 3.91
C CYS A 153 -10.64 -7.31 3.62
N ASP A 154 -11.35 -6.27 3.16
CA ASP A 154 -10.78 -4.93 3.09
C ASP A 154 -10.35 -4.49 4.50
N PRO A 155 -9.08 -4.10 4.71
CA PRO A 155 -8.59 -3.78 6.05
C PRO A 155 -9.31 -2.61 6.69
N VAL A 156 -9.93 -1.71 5.90
CA VAL A 156 -10.65 -0.55 6.45
C VAL A 156 -11.75 -0.95 7.44
N TRP A 157 -12.29 -2.17 7.33
CA TRP A 157 -13.26 -2.71 8.29
C TRP A 157 -12.67 -3.00 9.68
N GLY A 158 -11.35 -3.14 9.77
CA GLY A 158 -10.61 -3.27 11.04
C GLY A 158 -10.21 -1.92 11.65
N LEU A 159 -10.53 -0.80 11.00
CA LEU A 159 -10.21 0.53 11.53
C LEU A 159 -10.94 0.75 12.85
N GLN A 160 -10.19 0.99 13.92
CA GLN A 160 -10.81 1.36 15.19
C GLN A 160 -11.45 2.74 15.04
N ALA A 161 -12.77 2.77 15.18
CA ALA A 161 -13.52 4.01 15.15
C ALA A 161 -13.23 4.82 16.40
N THR A 162 -12.80 6.07 16.22
CA THR A 162 -13.10 7.12 17.20
C THR A 162 -14.59 7.42 17.09
N PRO A 163 -15.39 7.32 18.18
CA PRO A 163 -16.80 7.66 18.14
C PRO A 163 -17.00 9.05 17.54
N TYR A 164 -17.84 9.17 16.52
CA TYR A 164 -18.28 10.49 16.06
C TYR A 164 -19.20 11.05 17.15
N ALA A 165 -18.71 12.03 17.91
CA ALA A 165 -19.56 12.82 18.78
C ALA A 165 -20.51 13.60 17.87
N ILE A 166 -21.80 13.25 17.89
CA ILE A 166 -22.83 14.07 17.25
C ILE A 166 -22.93 15.35 18.08
N GLU A 167 -22.13 16.36 17.75
CA GLU A 167 -22.41 17.73 18.17
C GLU A 167 -23.42 18.32 17.19
N GLY A 168 -24.70 18.05 17.45
CA GLY A 168 -25.81 18.57 16.68
C GLY A 168 -27.12 17.87 17.03
N PRO A 169 -28.28 18.54 16.89
CA PRO A 169 -29.57 17.87 17.07
C PRO A 169 -29.70 16.76 16.04
N ALA A 170 -30.26 15.62 16.46
CA ALA A 170 -30.53 14.50 15.57
C ALA A 170 -31.27 14.97 14.31
N PRO A 171 -30.91 14.47 13.11
CA PRO A 171 -31.66 14.78 11.90
C PRO A 171 -33.13 14.35 12.11
N ARG A 172 -34.04 15.30 11.87
CA ARG A 172 -35.50 15.08 11.97
C ARG A 172 -36.00 14.15 10.88
#